data_AF-A0A8C3BQ27-F1
#
_entry.id   AF-A0A8C3BQ27-F1
#
_cell.length_a   1.000
_cell.length_b   1.000
_cell.length_c   1.000
_cell.angle_alpha   90.00
_cell.angle_beta   90.00
_cell.angle_gamma   90.00
#
_symmetry.space_group_name_H-M   'P 1'
#
loop_
_entity.id
_entity.type
_entity.pdbx_description
1 polymer ?
#
loop_
_entity_poly.entity_id
_entity_poly.type
_entity_poly.pdbx_seq_one_letter_code
_entity_poly.pdbx_strand_id
1 'polypeptide(L)'
;MAGLLKALVRASEKAADIARLCRHEEPLFQLLVAEKTGADKNRRFLQDFKTLADVLIQEVIKHDLGTEVGFPELQGHIGGEESNEFTNAQGETVAVRVCGTVGETAALLGSVLAPEQAAAELLAAAAHRDVVLGDAALDGVALSIPPGDLAIWIDPIDSTNEYIGGREDVVPVDGISPAGLCSALVLIGAYDRCSGCPVLGVINEPFFRRDPLTHRWQGRYHWGGAAGGGPAPP
;
A
#
# COMPACT_ATOMS: atom_id res chain seq x y z
N MET A 1 15.47 -16.54 -11.37
CA MET A 1 14.80 -16.12 -10.12
C MET A 1 13.36 -15.81 -10.46
N ALA A 2 12.44 -16.74 -10.20
CA ALA A 2 11.01 -16.57 -10.50
C ALA A 2 10.30 -16.14 -9.21
N GLY A 3 9.37 -15.20 -9.31
CA GLY A 3 8.46 -14.89 -8.21
C GLY A 3 8.60 -13.53 -7.53
N LEU A 4 9.66 -12.74 -7.77
CA LEU A 4 9.71 -11.36 -7.21
C LEU A 4 8.55 -10.52 -7.74
N LEU A 5 8.29 -10.55 -9.04
CA LEU A 5 7.13 -9.84 -9.60
C LEU A 5 5.81 -10.33 -8.97
N LYS A 6 5.65 -11.65 -8.80
CA LYS A 6 4.48 -12.23 -8.12
C LYS A 6 4.34 -11.73 -6.68
N ALA A 7 5.46 -11.58 -5.97
CA ALA A 7 5.50 -11.03 -4.62
C ALA A 7 5.09 -9.55 -4.60
N LEU A 8 5.61 -8.75 -5.54
CA LEU A 8 5.23 -7.34 -5.68
C LEU A 8 3.73 -7.17 -5.97
N VAL A 9 3.17 -7.98 -6.86
CA VAL A 9 1.73 -7.96 -7.17
C VAL A 9 0.89 -8.41 -5.98
N ARG A 10 1.35 -9.42 -5.22
CA ARG A 10 0.66 -9.86 -3.99
C ARG A 10 0.65 -8.75 -2.94
N ALA A 11 1.80 -8.12 -2.72
CA ALA A 11 1.94 -7.02 -1.77
C ALA A 11 1.09 -5.80 -2.19
N SER A 12 1.05 -5.47 -3.48
CA SER A 12 0.22 -4.36 -3.97
C SER A 12 -1.28 -4.63 -3.82
N GLU A 13 -1.72 -5.88 -4.00
CA GLU A 13 -3.12 -6.24 -3.81
C GLU A 13 -3.51 -6.23 -2.32
N LYS A 14 -2.61 -6.70 -1.44
CA LYS A 14 -2.81 -6.58 0.02
C LYS A 14 -2.89 -5.11 0.46
N ALA A 15 -2.04 -4.24 -0.10
CA ALA A 15 -2.11 -2.80 0.09
C ALA A 15 -3.43 -2.19 -0.40
N ALA A 16 -3.89 -2.60 -1.58
CA ALA A 16 -5.16 -2.15 -2.14
C ALA A 16 -6.36 -2.59 -1.29
N ASP A 17 -6.31 -3.80 -0.71
CA ASP A 17 -7.31 -4.28 0.25
C ASP A 17 -7.37 -3.40 1.50
N ILE A 18 -6.23 -3.01 2.06
CA ILE A 18 -6.17 -2.08 3.20
C ILE A 18 -6.74 -0.72 2.82
N ALA A 19 -6.36 -0.17 1.65
CA ALA A 19 -6.89 1.12 1.18
C ALA A 19 -8.42 1.09 1.03
N ARG A 20 -8.99 -0.01 0.51
CA ARG A 20 -10.45 -0.22 0.43
C ARG A 20 -11.08 -0.35 1.82
N LEU A 21 -10.46 -1.13 2.71
CA LEU A 21 -10.94 -1.36 4.07
C LEU A 21 -11.10 -0.04 4.84
N CYS A 22 -10.09 0.84 4.76
CA CYS A 22 -10.10 2.15 5.39
C CYS A 22 -11.28 3.04 4.97
N ARG A 23 -11.85 2.79 3.77
CA ARG A 23 -13.05 3.50 3.29
C ARG A 23 -14.36 2.75 3.50
N HIS A 24 -14.31 1.45 3.76
CA HIS A 24 -15.50 0.61 3.87
C HIS A 24 -15.94 0.39 5.32
N GLU A 25 -15.00 0.21 6.24
CA GLU A 25 -15.30 -0.06 7.64
C GLU A 25 -15.52 1.25 8.40
N GLU A 26 -16.69 1.38 9.02
CA GLU A 26 -17.12 2.60 9.71
C GLU A 26 -16.06 3.16 10.69
N PRO A 27 -15.43 2.36 11.57
CA PRO A 27 -14.43 2.87 12.51
C PRO A 27 -13.20 3.48 11.81
N LEU A 28 -12.81 2.92 10.66
CA LEU A 28 -11.66 3.42 9.88
C LEU A 28 -12.06 4.62 9.03
N PHE A 29 -13.25 4.57 8.43
CA PHE A 29 -13.77 5.66 7.61
C PHE A 29 -13.90 6.95 8.42
N GLN A 30 -14.46 6.86 9.64
CA GLN A 30 -14.58 8.02 10.52
C GLN A 30 -13.22 8.65 10.84
N LEU A 31 -12.16 7.86 11.02
CA LEU A 31 -10.81 8.38 11.23
C LEU A 31 -10.21 8.99 9.97
N LEU A 32 -10.54 8.44 8.79
CA LEU A 32 -10.08 8.95 7.50
C LEU A 32 -10.69 10.31 7.14
N VAL A 33 -12.00 10.48 7.36
CA VAL A 33 -12.74 11.69 6.96
C VAL A 33 -12.98 12.69 8.08
N ALA A 34 -12.41 12.47 9.27
CA ALA A 34 -12.50 13.39 10.40
C ALA A 34 -11.85 14.75 10.05
N GLU A 35 -12.63 15.63 9.41
CA GLU A 35 -12.30 17.04 9.25
C GLU A 35 -12.61 17.81 10.55
N LYS A 36 -11.69 18.69 10.92
CA LYS A 36 -11.77 19.52 12.13
C LYS A 36 -13.00 20.43 12.12
N THR A 37 -14.07 20.05 12.81
CA THR A 37 -15.11 21.02 13.21
C THR A 37 -15.07 21.23 14.72
N GLY A 38 -14.69 22.44 15.16
CA GLY A 38 -14.91 22.90 16.54
C GLY A 38 -13.70 23.47 17.31
N ALA A 39 -13.99 23.90 18.54
CA ALA A 39 -13.04 24.49 19.49
C ALA A 39 -12.13 23.45 20.18
N ASP A 40 -12.42 22.16 20.02
CA ASP A 40 -11.61 21.03 20.51
C ASP A 40 -10.42 20.75 19.61
N LYS A 41 -9.61 21.79 19.38
CA LYS A 41 -8.26 21.68 18.83
C LYS A 41 -7.35 20.99 19.84
N ASN A 42 -7.58 19.72 20.13
CA ASN A 42 -6.52 18.88 20.68
C ASN A 42 -5.47 18.72 19.59
N ARG A 43 -4.39 19.51 19.72
CA ARG A 43 -3.20 19.58 18.87
C ARG A 43 -2.39 18.27 18.77
N ARG A 44 -2.98 17.10 19.06
CA ARG A 44 -2.27 15.81 19.13
C ARG A 44 -2.60 14.81 18.05
N PHE A 45 -3.79 14.87 17.42
CA PHE A 45 -4.20 13.95 16.35
C PHE A 45 -4.27 14.62 14.97
N LEU A 46 -3.72 15.84 14.84
CA LEU A 46 -3.94 16.70 13.67
C LEU A 46 -3.27 16.21 12.38
N GLN A 47 -2.51 15.11 12.43
CA GLN A 47 -1.67 14.70 11.31
C GLN A 47 -1.89 13.26 10.81
N ASP A 48 -2.36 12.28 11.59
CA ASP A 48 -1.79 10.95 11.36
C ASP A 48 -2.70 9.78 10.97
N PHE A 49 -4.02 9.90 10.75
CA PHE A 49 -4.72 8.70 10.20
C PHE A 49 -4.44 8.48 8.72
N LYS A 50 -4.47 9.54 7.90
CA LYS A 50 -4.04 9.47 6.50
C LYS A 50 -2.59 8.94 6.40
N THR A 51 -1.68 9.57 7.16
CA THR A 51 -0.28 9.18 7.27
C THR A 51 -0.14 7.75 7.79
N LEU A 52 -1.01 7.30 8.71
CA LEU A 52 -0.97 5.94 9.22
C LEU A 52 -1.41 4.91 8.18
N ALA A 53 -2.43 5.23 7.36
CA ALA A 53 -2.82 4.34 6.27
C ALA A 53 -1.68 4.22 5.25
N ASP A 54 -1.08 5.34 4.86
CA ASP A 54 0.09 5.40 3.97
C ASP A 54 1.28 4.62 4.55
N VAL A 55 1.64 4.89 5.82
CA VAL A 55 2.73 4.18 6.51
C VAL A 55 2.43 2.69 6.64
N LEU A 56 1.23 2.30 7.07
CA LEU A 56 0.92 0.89 7.26
C LEU A 56 1.00 0.14 5.94
N ILE A 57 0.48 0.70 4.86
CA ILE A 57 0.59 0.11 3.51
C ILE A 57 2.06 -0.07 3.14
N GLN A 58 2.88 0.96 3.33
CA GLN A 58 4.31 0.90 3.06
C GLN A 58 5.02 -0.19 3.90
N GLU A 59 4.71 -0.27 5.19
CA GLU A 59 5.32 -1.24 6.11
C GLU A 59 4.83 -2.67 5.85
N VAL A 60 3.59 -2.85 5.37
CA VAL A 60 3.07 -4.14 4.90
C VAL A 60 3.84 -4.60 3.67
N ILE A 61 4.06 -3.73 2.68
CA ILE A 61 4.84 -4.06 1.49
C ILE A 61 6.29 -4.41 1.88
N LYS A 62 6.92 -3.63 2.77
CA LYS A 62 8.26 -3.92 3.29
C LYS A 62 8.34 -5.26 4.00
N HIS A 63 7.36 -5.56 4.87
CA HIS A 63 7.30 -6.81 5.62
C HIS A 63 7.16 -8.02 4.68
N ASP A 64 6.20 -7.97 3.75
CA ASP A 64 5.93 -9.06 2.82
C ASP A 64 7.15 -9.37 1.93
N LEU A 65 7.79 -8.34 1.39
CA LEU A 65 8.93 -8.52 0.50
C LEU A 65 10.21 -8.92 1.25
N GLY A 66 10.50 -8.26 2.37
CA GLY A 66 11.77 -8.42 3.10
C GLY A 66 11.81 -9.60 4.06
N THR A 67 10.68 -9.95 4.68
CA THR A 67 10.62 -10.95 5.75
C THR A 67 9.84 -12.19 5.34
N GLU A 68 8.64 -12.02 4.80
CA GLU A 68 7.69 -13.12 4.63
C GLU A 68 7.94 -13.96 3.36
N VAL A 69 8.15 -13.29 2.22
CA VAL A 69 8.33 -13.96 0.92
C VAL A 69 9.79 -14.35 0.67
N GLY A 70 10.71 -13.93 1.55
CA GLY A 70 12.08 -14.43 1.57
C GLY A 70 12.98 -13.83 0.50
N PHE A 71 13.00 -12.50 0.35
CA PHE A 71 14.08 -11.77 -0.32
C PHE A 71 14.93 -10.96 0.68
N PRO A 72 15.71 -11.60 1.57
CA PRO A 72 16.56 -10.89 2.54
C PRO A 72 17.53 -9.91 1.88
N GLU A 73 17.91 -10.14 0.62
CA GLU A 73 18.81 -9.27 -0.13
C GLU A 73 18.20 -7.90 -0.44
N LEU A 74 16.87 -7.77 -0.39
CA LEU A 74 16.16 -6.49 -0.50
C LEU A 74 16.05 -5.77 0.85
N GLN A 75 16.39 -6.42 1.97
CA GLN A 75 16.29 -5.80 3.29
C GLN A 75 17.20 -4.58 3.37
N GLY A 76 16.63 -3.43 3.77
CA GLY A 76 17.35 -2.14 3.76
C GLY A 76 17.42 -1.45 2.39
N HIS A 77 16.83 -2.05 1.36
CA HIS A 77 16.74 -1.51 0.00
C HIS A 77 15.30 -1.35 -0.49
N ILE A 78 14.33 -1.36 0.43
CA ILE A 78 12.92 -1.06 0.18
C ILE A 78 12.62 0.32 0.79
N GLY A 79 12.53 1.33 -0.06
CA GLY A 79 12.18 2.70 0.32
C GLY A 79 10.77 3.07 -0.13
N GLY A 80 10.24 4.12 0.47
CA GLY A 80 9.00 4.76 0.02
C GLY A 80 8.91 6.19 0.57
N GLU A 81 7.80 6.87 0.30
CA GLU A 81 7.58 8.26 0.68
C GLU A 81 7.57 8.49 2.20
N GLU A 82 7.03 7.54 2.96
CA GLU A 82 6.64 7.78 4.35
C GLU A 82 7.71 7.41 5.38
N SER A 83 7.79 8.21 6.45
CA SER A 83 8.48 7.84 7.70
C SER A 83 7.57 6.95 8.54
N ASN A 84 8.10 5.88 9.12
CA ASN A 84 7.30 5.00 9.96
C ASN A 84 7.23 5.42 11.44
N GLU A 85 7.77 6.59 11.80
CA GLU A 85 7.79 7.10 13.16
C GLU A 85 6.61 8.03 13.45
N PHE A 86 5.85 7.70 14.49
CA PHE A 86 4.73 8.49 15.02
C PHE A 86 5.03 8.95 16.44
N THR A 87 4.38 10.02 16.88
CA THR A 87 4.36 10.40 18.30
C THR A 87 2.99 10.07 18.90
N ASN A 88 2.94 9.18 19.88
CA ASN A 88 1.67 8.77 20.49
C ASN A 88 1.09 9.83 21.44
N ALA A 89 -0.09 9.55 21.99
CA ALA A 89 -0.79 10.47 22.89
C ALA A 89 -0.01 10.80 24.18
N GLN A 90 0.92 9.92 24.58
CA GLN A 90 1.82 10.05 25.72
C GLN A 90 3.09 10.85 25.39
N GLY A 91 3.33 11.17 24.11
CA GLY A 91 4.52 11.88 23.64
C GLY A 91 5.71 10.98 23.34
N GLU A 92 5.49 9.66 23.26
CA GLU A 92 6.53 8.68 22.95
C GLU A 92 6.62 8.47 21.43
N THR A 93 7.83 8.29 20.92
CA THR A 93 8.07 7.91 19.54
C THR A 93 7.76 6.42 19.36
N VAL A 94 6.84 6.11 18.45
CA VAL A 94 6.43 4.75 18.09
C VAL A 94 6.78 4.51 16.63
N ALA A 95 7.63 3.52 16.36
CA ALA A 95 7.91 3.07 14.99
C ALA A 95 6.86 2.03 14.57
N VAL A 96 5.95 2.41 13.68
CA VAL A 96 4.94 1.52 13.10
C VAL A 96 5.62 0.48 12.22
N ARG A 97 5.18 -0.78 12.35
CA ARG A 97 5.64 -1.93 11.57
C ARG A 97 4.62 -3.07 11.67
N VAL A 98 4.71 -4.03 10.76
CA VAL A 98 4.01 -5.31 10.92
C VAL A 98 4.82 -6.19 11.88
N CYS A 99 4.17 -6.66 12.95
CA CYS A 99 4.76 -7.55 13.96
C CYS A 99 4.55 -9.03 13.60
N GLY A 100 5.14 -9.94 14.38
CA GLY A 100 5.08 -11.38 14.12
C GLY A 100 3.68 -12.00 14.24
N THR A 101 2.77 -11.35 14.95
CA THR A 101 1.38 -11.79 15.10
C THR A 101 0.38 -10.65 14.94
N VAL A 102 -0.86 -10.99 14.55
CA VAL A 102 -1.98 -10.03 14.46
C VAL A 102 -2.15 -9.25 15.76
N GLY A 103 -2.08 -9.93 16.91
CA GLY A 103 -2.26 -9.31 18.22
C GLY A 103 -1.15 -8.30 18.56
N GLU A 104 0.10 -8.60 18.22
CA GLU A 104 1.21 -7.66 18.40
C GLU A 104 1.11 -6.46 17.47
N THR A 105 0.69 -6.65 16.21
CA THR A 105 0.43 -5.53 15.29
C THR A 105 -0.72 -4.66 15.80
N ALA A 106 -1.81 -5.28 16.29
CA ALA A 106 -2.95 -4.55 16.85
C ALA A 106 -2.57 -3.76 18.11
N ALA A 107 -1.75 -4.31 18.99
CA ALA A 107 -1.25 -3.61 20.17
C ALA A 107 -0.37 -2.40 19.81
N LEU A 108 0.51 -2.55 18.81
CA LEU A 108 1.34 -1.46 18.31
C LEU A 108 0.48 -0.34 17.70
N LEU A 109 -0.43 -0.68 16.78
CA LEU A 109 -1.31 0.28 16.13
C LEU A 109 -2.25 0.96 17.15
N GLY A 110 -2.74 0.22 18.15
CA GLY A 110 -3.57 0.75 19.23
C GLY A 110 -2.86 1.81 20.08
N SER A 111 -1.53 1.72 20.23
CA SER A 111 -0.74 2.76 20.91
C SER A 111 -0.70 4.09 20.14
N VAL A 112 -0.80 4.03 18.80
CA VAL A 112 -0.84 5.22 17.92
C VAL A 112 -2.27 5.74 17.80
N LEU A 113 -3.25 4.83 17.72
CA LEU A 113 -4.65 5.11 17.44
C LEU A 113 -5.51 5.36 18.69
N ALA A 114 -4.96 5.30 19.91
CA ALA A 114 -5.75 5.37 21.13
C ALA A 114 -6.72 6.57 21.16
N PRO A 115 -8.01 6.38 21.50
CA PRO A 115 -8.60 5.16 22.08
C PRO A 115 -9.16 4.14 21.07
N GLU A 116 -8.88 4.27 19.78
CA GLU A 116 -9.56 3.58 18.67
C GLU A 116 -9.08 2.13 18.45
N GLN A 117 -9.25 1.28 19.47
CA GLN A 117 -8.77 -0.10 19.45
C GLN A 117 -9.40 -0.93 18.33
N ALA A 118 -10.67 -0.69 18.00
CA ALA A 118 -11.35 -1.40 16.91
C ALA A 118 -10.71 -1.12 15.54
N ALA A 119 -10.26 0.11 15.30
CA ALA A 119 -9.53 0.47 14.08
C ALA A 119 -8.17 -0.26 14.02
N ALA A 120 -7.44 -0.31 15.14
CA ALA A 120 -6.17 -1.02 15.22
C ALA A 120 -6.31 -2.53 14.93
N GLU A 121 -7.36 -3.17 15.43
CA GLU A 121 -7.65 -4.59 15.20
C GLU A 121 -8.01 -4.89 13.73
N LEU A 122 -8.83 -4.03 13.10
CA LEU A 122 -9.18 -4.16 11.69
C LEU A 122 -7.95 -4.04 10.78
N LEU A 123 -7.10 -3.04 11.02
CA LEU A 123 -5.88 -2.81 10.26
C LEU A 123 -4.87 -3.94 10.44
N ALA A 124 -4.69 -4.43 11.68
CA ALA A 124 -3.81 -5.56 11.96
C ALA A 124 -4.28 -6.85 11.28
N ALA A 125 -5.59 -7.13 11.31
CA ALA A 125 -6.15 -8.29 10.63
C ALA A 125 -5.96 -8.24 9.10
N ALA A 126 -6.03 -7.04 8.51
CA ALA A 126 -5.79 -6.85 7.08
C ALA A 126 -4.31 -6.96 6.70
N ALA A 127 -3.40 -6.40 7.51
CA ALA A 127 -1.96 -6.50 7.31
C ALA A 127 -1.45 -7.95 7.29
N HIS A 128 -2.09 -8.83 8.05
CA HIS A 128 -1.74 -10.25 8.18
C HIS A 128 -2.56 -11.17 7.25
N ARG A 129 -3.44 -10.64 6.41
CA ARG A 129 -4.30 -11.46 5.56
C ARG A 129 -3.52 -11.99 4.35
N ASP A 130 -3.65 -13.27 4.07
CA ASP A 130 -3.14 -13.85 2.81
C ASP A 130 -3.95 -13.40 1.60
N VAL A 131 -3.26 -12.99 0.54
CA VAL A 131 -3.87 -12.64 -0.75
C VAL A 131 -3.58 -13.72 -1.79
N VAL A 132 -4.65 -14.27 -2.35
CA VAL A 132 -4.60 -15.26 -3.43
C VAL A 132 -4.66 -14.55 -4.78
N LEU A 133 -3.59 -14.69 -5.57
CA LEU A 133 -3.54 -14.18 -6.93
C LEU A 133 -4.04 -15.22 -7.92
N GLY A 134 -4.92 -14.81 -8.84
CA GLY A 134 -5.43 -15.65 -9.93
C GLY A 134 -4.65 -15.54 -11.25
N ASP A 135 -3.61 -14.70 -11.31
CA ASP A 135 -2.86 -14.46 -12.55
C ASP A 135 -1.71 -15.46 -12.72
N ALA A 136 -1.95 -16.47 -13.57
CA ALA A 136 -0.97 -17.50 -13.92
C ALA A 136 0.21 -16.96 -14.77
N ALA A 137 0.07 -15.79 -15.41
CA ALA A 137 1.15 -15.22 -16.22
C ALA A 137 2.35 -14.80 -15.36
N LEU A 138 2.12 -14.46 -14.09
CA LEU A 138 3.16 -14.11 -13.12
C LEU A 138 4.16 -15.24 -12.85
N ASP A 139 3.73 -16.50 -12.98
CA ASP A 139 4.59 -17.66 -12.75
C ASP A 139 5.63 -17.85 -13.85
N GLY A 140 5.39 -17.29 -15.04
CA GLY A 140 6.28 -17.38 -16.20
C GLY A 140 7.33 -16.28 -16.29
N VAL A 141 7.27 -15.25 -15.44
CA VAL A 141 8.16 -14.09 -15.53
C VAL A 141 9.48 -14.37 -14.81
N ALA A 142 10.56 -14.47 -15.59
CA ALA A 142 11.93 -14.56 -15.08
C ALA A 142 12.66 -13.22 -15.24
N LEU A 143 13.25 -12.73 -14.16
CA LEU A 143 14.10 -11.55 -14.19
C LEU A 143 15.53 -11.94 -14.56
N SER A 144 16.16 -11.13 -15.41
CA SER A 144 17.58 -11.23 -15.74
C SER A 144 18.48 -10.62 -14.67
N ILE A 145 17.93 -9.77 -13.80
CA ILE A 145 18.67 -9.06 -12.73
C ILE A 145 18.43 -9.78 -11.40
N PRO A 146 19.47 -10.12 -10.63
CA PRO A 146 19.35 -10.69 -9.29
C PRO A 146 18.61 -9.73 -8.34
N PRO A 147 17.75 -10.22 -7.42
CA PRO A 147 17.08 -9.37 -6.43
C PRO A 147 18.03 -8.51 -5.59
N GLY A 148 19.22 -9.01 -5.25
CA GLY A 148 20.20 -8.24 -4.48
C GLY A 148 20.76 -7.00 -5.19
N ASP A 149 20.65 -6.94 -6.51
CA ASP A 149 21.07 -5.78 -7.31
C ASP A 149 19.91 -4.78 -7.49
N LEU A 150 18.72 -5.10 -6.99
CA LEU A 150 17.54 -4.26 -7.08
C LEU A 150 17.30 -3.48 -5.77
N ALA A 151 16.66 -2.34 -5.91
CA ALA A 151 16.01 -1.62 -4.83
C ALA A 151 14.56 -1.33 -5.20
N ILE A 152 13.71 -1.18 -4.19
CA ILE A 152 12.27 -0.94 -4.35
C ILE A 152 11.94 0.49 -3.94
N TRP A 153 11.05 1.13 -4.69
CA TRP A 153 10.42 2.41 -4.35
C TRP A 153 8.90 2.22 -4.27
N ILE A 154 8.28 2.81 -3.25
CA ILE A 154 6.86 2.66 -2.93
C ILE A 154 6.21 4.04 -2.86
N ASP A 155 5.10 4.19 -3.57
CA ASP A 155 4.06 5.17 -3.28
C ASP A 155 2.86 4.42 -2.68
N PRO A 156 2.60 4.54 -1.37
CA PRO A 156 1.58 3.73 -0.72
C PRO A 156 0.17 4.09 -1.18
N ILE A 157 -0.13 5.38 -1.35
CA ILE A 157 -1.38 5.90 -1.92
C ILE A 157 -1.06 7.19 -2.71
N ASP A 158 -0.76 7.03 -3.99
CA ASP A 158 -0.65 8.17 -4.92
C ASP A 158 -2.01 8.87 -4.99
N SER A 159 -1.99 10.18 -5.22
CA SER A 159 -3.18 11.04 -5.19
C SER A 159 -3.96 10.96 -3.87
N THR A 160 -3.26 11.03 -2.73
CA THR A 160 -3.83 11.00 -1.36
C THR A 160 -5.01 11.97 -1.19
N ASN A 161 -4.98 13.13 -1.85
CA ASN A 161 -6.08 14.10 -1.81
C ASN A 161 -7.38 13.55 -2.42
N GLU A 162 -7.30 12.83 -3.55
CA GLU A 162 -8.47 12.19 -4.15
C GLU A 162 -8.91 10.97 -3.33
N TYR A 163 -7.97 10.24 -2.73
CA TYR A 163 -8.26 9.15 -1.79
C TYR A 163 -9.07 9.64 -0.58
N ILE A 164 -8.65 10.72 0.07
CA ILE A 164 -9.36 11.32 1.21
C ILE A 164 -10.68 11.92 0.74
N GLY A 165 -10.65 12.73 -0.32
CA GLY A 165 -11.80 13.42 -0.89
C GLY A 165 -12.91 12.46 -1.33
N GLY A 166 -12.55 11.23 -1.72
CA GLY A 166 -13.49 10.12 -1.68
C GLY A 166 -14.60 10.15 -2.71
N ARG A 167 -14.47 10.95 -3.77
CA ARG A 167 -15.51 11.08 -4.80
C ARG A 167 -15.61 9.79 -5.60
N GLU A 168 -16.80 9.20 -5.59
CA GLU A 168 -17.07 7.89 -6.18
C GLU A 168 -17.78 7.97 -7.54
N ASP A 169 -18.40 9.11 -7.85
CA ASP A 169 -19.33 9.34 -8.95
C ASP A 169 -18.75 10.23 -10.06
N VAL A 170 -17.42 10.29 -10.16
CA VAL A 170 -16.73 11.06 -11.20
C VAL A 170 -16.81 10.33 -12.54
N VAL A 171 -17.47 10.95 -13.51
CA VAL A 171 -17.64 10.38 -14.86
C VAL A 171 -16.32 10.49 -15.64
N PRO A 172 -15.80 9.39 -16.22
CA PRO A 172 -14.63 9.44 -17.09
C PRO A 172 -14.89 10.27 -18.35
N VAL A 173 -13.89 11.05 -18.76
CA VAL A 173 -13.87 11.81 -20.02
C VAL A 173 -12.96 11.06 -20.99
N ASP A 174 -13.50 10.60 -22.11
CA ASP A 174 -12.77 9.80 -23.11
C ASP A 174 -12.07 8.56 -22.52
N GLY A 175 -12.68 7.95 -21.50
CA GLY A 175 -12.14 6.78 -20.80
C GLY A 175 -11.11 7.10 -19.72
N ILE A 176 -10.82 8.37 -19.47
CA ILE A 176 -9.87 8.84 -18.45
C ILE A 176 -10.66 9.42 -17.27
N SER A 177 -10.42 8.93 -16.06
CA SER A 177 -10.98 9.53 -14.84
C SER A 177 -10.25 10.83 -14.53
N PRO A 178 -10.90 12.00 -14.59
CA PRO A 178 -10.24 13.28 -14.33
C PRO A 178 -9.94 13.49 -12.84
N ALA A 179 -10.64 12.77 -11.96
CA ALA A 179 -10.48 12.82 -10.51
C ALA A 179 -11.24 11.67 -9.82
N GLY A 180 -11.30 11.70 -8.48
CA GLY A 180 -12.03 10.77 -7.64
C GLY A 180 -11.20 9.57 -7.22
N LEU A 181 -11.84 8.61 -6.55
CA LEU A 181 -11.16 7.43 -6.01
C LEU A 181 -10.41 6.61 -7.08
N CYS A 182 -10.86 6.64 -8.33
CA CYS A 182 -10.17 5.99 -9.45
C CYS A 182 -8.75 6.56 -9.72
N SER A 183 -8.45 7.76 -9.22
CA SER A 183 -7.12 8.37 -9.31
C SER A 183 -6.16 7.94 -8.20
N ALA A 184 -6.66 7.29 -7.14
CA ALA A 184 -5.82 6.82 -6.04
C ALA A 184 -5.18 5.47 -6.42
N LEU A 185 -3.85 5.38 -6.38
CA LEU A 185 -3.08 4.21 -6.85
C LEU A 185 -2.11 3.74 -5.78
N VAL A 186 -1.79 2.44 -5.78
CA VAL A 186 -0.60 1.91 -5.09
C VAL A 186 0.48 1.69 -6.14
N LEU A 187 1.64 2.33 -5.98
CA LEU A 187 2.74 2.22 -6.93
C LEU A 187 3.92 1.51 -6.29
N ILE A 188 4.39 0.45 -6.95
CA ILE A 188 5.61 -0.25 -6.51
C ILE A 188 6.54 -0.39 -7.71
N GLY A 189 7.70 0.24 -7.63
CA GLY A 189 8.76 0.17 -8.64
C GLY A 189 9.97 -0.59 -8.12
N ALA A 190 10.62 -1.37 -8.99
CA ALA A 190 11.96 -1.90 -8.72
C ALA A 190 12.95 -1.32 -9.74
N TYR A 191 14.12 -0.92 -9.28
CA TYR A 191 15.18 -0.36 -10.12
C TYR A 191 16.53 -1.02 -9.83
N ASP A 192 17.40 -1.07 -10.83
CA ASP A 192 18.78 -1.53 -10.69
C ASP A 192 19.58 -0.48 -9.92
N ARG A 193 20.20 -0.91 -8.81
CA ARG A 193 20.97 -0.05 -7.91
C ARG A 193 22.23 0.51 -8.55
N CYS A 194 22.80 -0.17 -9.53
CA CYS A 194 24.01 0.28 -10.21
C CYS A 194 23.72 1.37 -11.24
N SER A 195 22.67 1.18 -12.05
CA SER A 195 22.34 2.10 -13.15
C SER A 195 21.28 3.15 -12.78
N GLY A 196 20.48 2.90 -11.75
CA GLY A 196 19.28 3.67 -11.43
C GLY A 196 18.10 3.41 -12.38
N CYS A 197 18.24 2.51 -13.35
CA CYS A 197 17.20 2.27 -14.35
C CYS A 197 16.04 1.45 -13.76
N PRO A 198 14.77 1.79 -14.08
CA PRO A 198 13.62 0.98 -13.68
C PRO A 198 13.63 -0.38 -14.39
N VAL A 199 13.33 -1.43 -13.63
CA VAL A 199 13.37 -2.83 -14.08
C VAL A 199 11.99 -3.46 -14.03
N LEU A 200 11.23 -3.21 -12.95
CA LEU A 200 9.85 -3.68 -12.77
C LEU A 200 8.96 -2.55 -12.29
N GLY A 201 7.68 -2.63 -12.64
CA GLY A 201 6.64 -1.78 -12.09
C GLY A 201 5.37 -2.54 -11.86
N VAL A 202 4.70 -2.24 -10.75
CA VAL A 202 3.33 -2.66 -10.43
C VAL A 202 2.52 -1.40 -10.12
N ILE A 203 1.38 -1.28 -10.79
CA ILE A 203 0.38 -0.24 -10.54
C ILE A 203 -0.87 -0.97 -10.09
N ASN A 204 -1.32 -0.75 -8.85
CA ASN A 204 -2.61 -1.25 -8.39
C ASN A 204 -3.62 -0.09 -8.31
N GLU A 205 -4.79 -0.30 -8.89
CA GLU A 205 -5.95 0.58 -8.83
C GLU A 205 -6.95 -0.01 -7.84
N PRO A 206 -6.96 0.42 -6.56
CA PRO A 206 -7.83 -0.19 -5.56
C PRO A 206 -9.32 0.02 -5.85
N PHE A 207 -9.65 1.12 -6.53
CA PHE A 207 -11.00 1.61 -6.79
C PHE A 207 -11.32 1.66 -8.30
N PHE A 208 -11.19 0.52 -8.98
CA PHE A 208 -11.38 0.46 -10.44
C PHE A 208 -12.86 0.36 -10.85
N ARG A 209 -13.61 -0.59 -10.27
CA ARG A 209 -15.01 -0.83 -10.61
C ARG A 209 -15.83 -1.00 -9.35
N ARG A 210 -16.92 -0.25 -9.23
CA ARG A 210 -17.87 -0.42 -8.14
C ARG A 210 -19.02 -1.33 -8.56
N ASP A 211 -19.32 -2.32 -7.73
CA ASP A 211 -20.50 -3.15 -7.89
C ASP A 211 -21.76 -2.31 -7.61
N PRO A 212 -22.72 -2.22 -8.55
CA PRO A 212 -23.90 -1.37 -8.37
C PRO A 212 -24.91 -1.91 -7.34
N LEU A 213 -24.83 -3.20 -6.97
CA LEU A 213 -25.73 -3.85 -6.02
C LEU A 213 -25.14 -3.86 -4.61
N THR A 214 -23.86 -4.22 -4.49
CA THR A 214 -23.22 -4.35 -3.17
C THR A 214 -22.47 -3.09 -2.77
N HIS A 215 -22.33 -2.12 -3.67
CA HIS A 215 -21.54 -0.90 -3.50
C HIS A 215 -20.06 -1.14 -3.17
N ARG A 216 -19.56 -2.37 -3.37
CA ARG A 216 -18.17 -2.75 -3.09
C ARG A 216 -17.28 -2.42 -4.27
N TRP A 217 -16.05 -2.02 -3.95
CA TRP A 217 -15.02 -1.76 -4.94
C TRP A 217 -14.27 -3.04 -5.31
N GLN A 218 -14.06 -3.21 -6.61
CA GLN A 218 -13.18 -4.19 -7.21
C GLN A 218 -11.97 -3.45 -7.75
N GLY A 219 -10.78 -3.89 -7.35
CA GLY A 219 -9.54 -3.35 -7.87
C GLY A 219 -9.11 -4.01 -9.18
N ARG A 220 -8.02 -3.51 -9.73
CA ARG A 220 -7.22 -4.21 -10.75
C ARG A 220 -5.76 -3.82 -10.56
N TYR A 221 -4.85 -4.63 -11.09
CA TYR A 221 -3.45 -4.30 -11.15
C TYR A 221 -2.90 -4.45 -12.56
N HIS A 222 -1.83 -3.72 -12.81
CA HIS A 222 -1.01 -3.81 -14.01
C HIS A 222 0.43 -4.05 -13.56
N TRP A 223 1.17 -4.79 -14.38
CA TRP A 223 2.57 -5.00 -14.15
C TRP A 223 3.35 -4.95 -15.46
N GLY A 224 4.62 -4.59 -15.35
CA GLY A 224 5.53 -4.56 -16.49
C GLY A 224 6.97 -4.79 -16.05
N GLY A 225 7.80 -5.22 -16.99
CA GLY A 225 9.22 -5.37 -16.79
C GLY A 225 10.03 -4.99 -18.02
N ALA A 226 11.15 -4.32 -17.80
CA ALA A 226 12.14 -4.09 -18.83
C ALA A 226 13.10 -5.27 -18.88
N ALA A 227 12.94 -6.15 -19.87
CA ALA A 227 13.99 -7.11 -20.20
C ALA A 227 15.19 -6.31 -20.71
N GLY A 228 16.37 -6.48 -20.09
CA GLY A 228 17.58 -5.82 -20.54
C GLY A 228 17.74 -5.95 -22.05
N GLY A 229 17.88 -4.82 -22.75
CA GLY A 229 17.94 -4.78 -24.21
C GLY A 229 19.10 -5.59 -24.75
N GLY A 230 18.84 -6.84 -25.14
CA GLY A 230 19.62 -7.54 -26.14
C GLY A 230 19.22 -7.05 -27.53
N PRO A 231 20.13 -6.99 -28.51
CA PRO A 231 19.78 -6.60 -29.87
C PRO A 231 18.72 -7.56 -30.42
N ALA A 232 17.71 -7.01 -31.11
CA ALA A 232 16.71 -7.79 -31.80
C ALA A 232 17.39 -8.79 -32.76
N PRO A 233 16.92 -10.05 -32.84
CA PRO A 233 17.42 -10.98 -33.86
C PRO A 233 17.11 -10.42 -35.27
N PRO A 234 17.96 -10.73 -36.27
CA PRO A 234 17.87 -10.18 -37.62
C PRO A 234 16.56 -10.52 -38.34
#